data_AF-A0A453EL44-F1
#
_entry.id   AF-A0A453EL44-F1
#
_cell.length_a   1.000
_cell.length_b   1.000
_cell.length_c   1.000
_cell.angle_alpha   90.00
_cell.angle_beta   90.00
_cell.angle_gamma   90.00
#
_symmetry.space_group_name_H-M   'P 1'
#
loop_
_entity.id
_entity.type
_entity.pdbx_description
1 polymer ?
#
loop_
_entity_poly.entity_id
_entity_poly.type
_entity_poly.pdbx_seq_one_letter_code
_entity_poly.pdbx_strand_id
1 'polypeptide(L)' 'MTMVTIRGAGHLVPLNKPTEGIALIDTFLLGKQLPTHR' A
#
# COMPACT_ATOMS: atom_id res chain seq x y z
N MET A 1 -10.34 11.45 3.25
CA MET A 1 -9.24 11.28 2.28
C MET A 1 -8.10 10.55 2.98
N THR A 2 -7.45 9.60 2.30
CA THR A 2 -6.34 8.79 2.84
C THR A 2 -5.10 8.97 1.95
N MET A 3 -3.97 9.36 2.53
CA MET A 3 -2.68 9.52 1.84
C MET A 3 -1.63 8.69 2.56
N VAL A 4 -0.85 7.93 1.81
CA VAL A 4 0.09 6.93 2.35
C VAL A 4 1.37 6.92 1.53
N THR A 5 2.48 6.55 2.18
CA THR A 5 3.77 6.37 1.53
C THR A 5 4.25 4.94 1.74
N ILE A 6 4.90 4.37 0.73
CA ILE A 6 5.52 3.05 0.83
C ILE A 6 7.03 3.25 0.82
N ARG A 7 7.66 2.95 1.96
CA ARG A 7 9.11 3.11 2.14
C ARG A 7 9.85 2.29 1.07
N GLY A 8 10.74 2.95 0.34
CA GLY A 8 11.60 2.32 -0.67
C GLY A 8 10.88 1.90 -1.96
N ALA A 9 9.63 2.32 -2.18
CA ALA A 9 9.02 2.25 -3.50
C ALA A 9 9.49 3.43 -4.37
N GLY A 10 9.68 3.19 -5.67
CA GLY A 10 9.91 4.24 -6.66
C GLY A 10 8.60 4.74 -7.27
N HIS A 11 8.67 5.28 -8.49
CA HIS A 11 7.50 5.77 -9.23
C HIS A 11 6.49 4.65 -9.52
N LEU A 12 6.97 3.44 -9.81
CA LEU A 12 6.14 2.28 -10.13
C LEU A 12 6.00 1.39 -8.89
N VAL A 13 5.19 1.83 -7.94
CA VAL A 13 5.04 1.17 -6.63
C VAL A 13 4.75 -0.34 -6.73
N PRO A 14 3.73 -0.83 -7.48
CA PRO A 14 3.45 -2.26 -7.52
C PRO A 14 4.56 -3.10 -8.17
N LEU A 15 5.41 -2.48 -9.00
CA LEU A 15 6.56 -3.15 -9.60
C LEU A 15 7.71 -3.27 -8.58
N ASN A 16 7.96 -2.24 -7.77
CA ASN A 16 9.08 -2.22 -6.83
C ASN A 16 8.75 -2.88 -5.49
N LYS A 17 7.49 -2.78 -5.05
CA LYS A 17 6.95 -3.25 -3.78
C LYS A 17 5.65 -4.01 -4.02
N PRO A 18 5.71 -5.22 -4.59
CA PRO A 18 4.53 -5.96 -5.02
C PRO A 18 3.61 -6.32 -3.85
N THR A 19 4.16 -6.73 -2.70
CA THR A 19 3.40 -7.12 -1.52
C THR A 19 2.64 -5.94 -0.92
N GLU A 20 3.32 -4.81 -0.71
CA GLU A 20 2.69 -3.60 -0.17
C GLU A 20 1.72 -2.97 -1.17
N GLY A 21 2.04 -3.02 -2.47
CA GLY A 21 1.18 -2.53 -3.53
C GLY A 21 -0.16 -3.27 -3.59
N ILE A 22 -0.16 -4.61 -3.56
CA ILE A 22 -1.41 -5.36 -3.59
C ILE A 22 -2.22 -5.21 -2.30
N ALA A 23 -1.55 -5.19 -1.14
CA ALA A 23 -2.22 -4.96 0.14
C ALA A 23 -2.87 -3.57 0.21
N LEU A 24 -2.22 -2.55 -0.34
CA LEU A 24 -2.77 -1.20 -0.43
C LEU A 24 -4.00 -1.13 -1.34
N ILE A 25 -3.97 -1.80 -2.50
CA ILE A 25 -5.12 -1.85 -3.42
C ILE A 25 -6.30 -2.58 -2.75
N ASP A 26 -6.07 -3.75 -2.14
CA ASP A 26 -7.12 -4.54 -1.48
C ASP A 26 -7.78 -3.75 -0.34
N THR A 27 -6.97 -3.14 0.54
CA THR A 27 -7.49 -2.34 1.66
C THR A 27 -8.24 -1.09 1.21
N PHE A 28 -7.78 -0.42 0.15
CA PHE A 28 -8.50 0.73 -0.43
C PHE A 28 -9.86 0.32 -0.97
N LEU A 29 -9.93 -0.74 -1.79
CA LEU A 29 -11.17 -1.21 -2.40
C LEU A 29 -12.19 -1.70 -1.36
N LEU A 30 -11.70 -2.33 -0.27
CA LEU A 30 -12.54 -2.85 0.80
C LEU A 30 -12.81 -1.84 1.93
N GLY A 31 -12.28 -0.62 1.83
CA GLY A 31 -12.43 0.40 2.89
C GLY A 31 -11.82 0.01 4.24
N LYS A 32 -10.80 -0.87 4.23
CA LYS A 32 -10.12 -1.34 5.44
C LYS A 32 -8.96 -0.42 5.83
N GLN A 33 -8.58 -0.45 7.10
CA GLN A 33 -7.34 0.20 7.55
C GLN A 33 -6.12 -0.58 7.04
N LEU A 34 -5.03 0.14 6.72
CA LEU A 34 -3.77 -0.51 6.37
C LEU A 34 -3.23 -1.32 7.57
N PRO A 35 -2.55 -2.46 7.32
CA PRO A 35 -1.95 -3.25 8.38
C PRO A 35 -0.84 -2.44 9.08
N THR A 36 -1.01 -2.19 10.38
CA THR A 36 0.04 -1.64 11.23
C THR A 36 0.76 -2.79 11.92
N HIS A 37 2.01 -3.05 11.52
CA HIS A 37 2.87 -3.96 12.29
C HIS A 37 3.36 -3.20 13.52
N ARG A 38 3.23 -3.83 14.70
CA ARG A 38 3.72 -3.30 15.97
C ARG A 38 5.20 -3.60 16.15
#